data_AF-A0A973I7T6-F1
#
_entry.id   AF-A0A973I7T6-F1
#
_cell.length_a   1.000
_cell.length_b   1.000
_cell.length_c   1.000
_cell.angle_alpha   90.00
_cell.angle_beta   90.00
_cell.angle_gamma   90.00
#
_symmetry.space_group_name_H-M   'P 1'
#
loop_
_entity.id
_entity.type
_entity.pdbx_description
1 polymer ?
#
loop_
_entity_poly.entity_id
_entity_poly.type
_entity_poly.pdbx_seq_one_letter_code
_entity_poly.pdbx_strand_id
1 'polypeptide(L)'
;MAREAEFLLCLPSYRAAGGGGFLPERPIRQLSTGVSLQSAIVRWLSDHDLADAQFEPPWQLERSLGLSAVYDTHPDAEAHWDDIAEFAPEPVGRTADGYLRLRVQL
;
A
#
# COMPACT_ATOMS: atom_id res chain seq x y z
N MET A 1 -3.11 30.92 -8.99
CA MET A 1 -2.02 30.93 -8.00
C MET A 1 -2.33 29.87 -6.96
N ALA A 2 -1.53 28.80 -6.85
CA ALA A 2 -1.68 27.84 -5.76
C ALA A 2 -1.24 28.53 -4.45
N ARG A 3 -2.02 28.37 -3.39
CA ARG A 3 -1.72 28.95 -2.07
C ARG A 3 -0.70 28.07 -1.38
N GLU A 4 0.39 28.64 -0.87
CA GLU A 4 1.30 27.91 0.01
C GLU A 4 0.55 27.54 1.30
N ALA A 5 0.60 26.26 1.67
CA ALA A 5 -0.03 25.71 2.86
C ALA A 5 0.98 24.82 3.60
N GLU A 6 0.97 24.91 4.92
CA GLU A 6 1.78 24.05 5.80
C GLU A 6 0.93 22.87 6.27
N PHE A 7 1.51 21.67 6.22
CA PHE A 7 0.85 20.43 6.62
C PHE A 7 1.64 19.72 7.72
N LEU A 8 0.91 19.09 8.64
CA LEU A 8 1.48 18.11 9.55
C LEU A 8 1.34 16.72 8.93
N LEU A 9 2.46 16.04 8.72
CA LEU A 9 2.48 14.66 8.23
C LEU A 9 2.88 13.72 9.37
N CYS A 10 2.09 12.65 9.54
CA CYS A 10 2.44 11.55 10.42
C CYS A 10 3.09 10.43 9.60
N LEU A 11 4.36 10.14 9.88
CA LEU A 11 5.16 9.17 9.14
C LEU A 11 5.88 8.23 10.11
N PRO A 12 6.13 6.96 9.73
CA PRO A 12 7.04 6.11 10.47
C PRO A 12 8.44 6.75 10.58
N SER A 13 9.12 6.53 11.71
CA SER A 13 10.46 7.08 11.96
C SER A 13 11.48 6.73 10.87
N TYR A 14 11.37 5.52 10.29
CA TYR A 14 12.17 5.10 9.15
C TYR A 14 12.05 6.04 7.95
N ARG A 15 10.83 6.48 7.60
CA ARG A 15 10.59 7.42 6.49
C ARG A 15 11.04 8.83 6.84
N ALA A 16 10.78 9.28 8.07
CA ALA A 16 11.25 10.58 8.55
C ALA A 16 12.78 10.70 8.49
N ALA A 17 13.52 9.60 8.70
CA ALA A 17 14.97 9.55 8.61
C ALA A 17 15.53 9.38 7.18
N GLY A 18 14.69 9.39 6.13
CA GLY A 18 15.14 9.23 4.74
C GLY A 18 15.08 7.80 4.18
N GLY A 19 14.54 6.85 4.94
CA GLY A 19 14.46 5.44 4.57
C GLY A 19 13.71 5.22 3.25
N GLY A 20 14.26 4.37 2.38
CA GLY A 20 13.74 4.08 1.03
C GLY A 20 13.80 5.26 0.07
N GLY A 21 14.76 6.18 0.26
CA GLY A 21 14.97 7.33 -0.63
C GLY A 21 14.06 8.52 -0.35
N PHE A 22 13.36 8.53 0.79
CA PHE A 22 12.43 9.61 1.15
C PHE A 22 13.18 10.84 1.69
N LEU A 23 13.92 11.52 0.82
CA LEU A 23 14.72 12.69 1.17
C LEU A 23 13.92 13.97 0.87
N PRO A 24 13.42 14.68 1.90
CA PRO A 24 12.68 15.92 1.65
C PRO A 24 13.62 16.97 1.06
N GLU A 25 13.15 17.69 0.05
CA GLU A 25 13.92 18.76 -0.62
C GLU A 25 14.29 19.91 0.32
N ARG A 26 13.56 20.06 1.43
CA ARG A 26 13.77 21.08 2.46
C ARG A 26 13.85 20.43 3.84
N PRO A 27 14.59 21.02 4.78
CA PRO A 27 14.58 20.56 6.17
C PRO A 27 13.16 20.57 6.73
N ILE A 28 12.71 19.42 7.22
CA ILE A 28 11.42 19.27 7.91
C ILE A 28 11.63 19.29 9.42
N ARG A 29 10.78 20.01 10.15
CA ARG A 29 10.76 19.92 11.62
C ARG A 29 10.13 18.59 12.01
N GLN A 30 10.89 17.76 12.73
CA GLN A 30 10.43 16.44 13.16
C GLN A 30 10.07 16.45 14.64
N LEU A 31 8.96 15.80 14.96
CA LEU A 31 8.53 15.51 16.32
C LEU A 31 8.32 14.01 16.44
N SER A 32 8.89 13.40 17.48
CA SER A 32 8.65 11.99 17.78
C SER A 32 7.50 11.87 18.77
N THR A 33 6.56 10.98 18.48
CA THR A 33 5.46 10.64 19.41
C THR A 33 5.91 9.66 20.50
N GLY A 34 7.04 8.98 20.32
CA GLY A 34 7.46 7.85 21.18
C GLY A 34 6.59 6.59 21.05
N VAL A 35 5.56 6.62 20.21
CA VAL A 35 4.65 5.50 19.99
C VAL A 35 5.17 4.65 18.82
N SER A 36 5.32 3.34 19.04
CA SER A 36 5.68 2.43 17.95
C SER A 36 4.48 2.20 17.02
N LEU A 37 4.75 1.93 15.75
CA LEU A 37 3.70 1.62 14.77
C LEU A 37 2.85 0.42 15.23
N GLN A 38 3.49 -0.60 15.80
CA GLN A 38 2.81 -1.77 16.35
C GLN A 38 1.85 -1.39 17.48
N SER A 39 2.29 -0.58 18.46
CA SER A 39 1.43 -0.15 19.57
C SER A 39 0.28 0.73 19.09
N ALA A 40 0.50 1.57 18.07
CA ALA A 40 -0.56 2.36 17.46
C ALA A 40 -1.63 1.46 16.78
N ILE A 41 -1.20 0.45 16.02
CA ILE A 41 -2.10 -0.52 15.38
C ILE A 41 -2.87 -1.33 16.42
N VAL A 42 -2.18 -1.88 17.43
CA VAL A 42 -2.83 -2.65 18.51
C VAL A 42 -3.88 -1.81 19.22
N ARG A 43 -3.57 -0.57 19.56
CA ARG A 43 -4.53 0.34 20.19
C ARG A 43 -5.74 0.60 19.29
N TRP A 44 -5.51 0.84 17.99
CA TRP A 44 -6.59 1.08 17.05
C TRP A 44 -7.52 -0.13 16.93
N LEU A 45 -6.97 -1.34 16.84
CA LEU A 45 -7.72 -2.60 16.77
C LEU A 45 -8.47 -2.94 18.07
N SER A 46 -8.00 -2.47 19.23
CA SER A 46 -8.73 -2.63 20.49
C SER A 46 -10.01 -1.78 20.55
N ASP A 47 -10.04 -0.67 19.79
CA ASP A 47 -11.12 0.31 19.83
C ASP A 47 -12.06 0.22 18.61
N HIS A 48 -11.72 -0.54 17.57
CA HIS A 48 -12.46 -0.62 16.31
C HIS A 48 -12.55 -2.07 15.81
N ASP A 49 -13.68 -2.42 15.18
CA ASP A 49 -13.80 -3.67 14.44
C ASP A 49 -13.12 -3.51 13.06
N LEU A 50 -12.38 -4.54 12.64
CA LEU A 50 -11.82 -4.61 11.28
C LEU A 50 -12.92 -4.61 10.22
N ALA A 51 -14.10 -5.14 10.53
CA ALA A 51 -15.24 -5.14 9.61
C ALA A 51 -15.73 -3.72 9.30
N ASP A 52 -15.55 -2.77 10.21
CA ASP A 52 -15.92 -1.36 10.03
C ASP A 52 -14.81 -0.54 9.34
N ALA A 53 -13.65 -1.14 9.12
CA ALA A 53 -12.51 -0.49 8.51
C ALA A 53 -12.72 -0.34 6.99
N GLN A 54 -13.23 0.81 6.56
CA GLN A 54 -13.29 1.16 5.14
C GLN A 54 -11.94 1.71 4.68
N PHE A 55 -11.24 0.93 3.85
CA PHE A 55 -10.02 1.38 3.18
C PHE A 55 -10.34 1.74 1.73
N GLU A 56 -10.63 3.02 1.48
CA GLU A 56 -10.59 3.52 0.10
C GLU A 56 -9.12 3.78 -0.28
N PRO A 57 -8.64 3.30 -1.45
CA PRO A 57 -7.30 3.59 -1.91
C PRO A 57 -7.14 5.11 -2.10
N PRO A 58 -6.22 5.78 -1.38
CA PRO A 58 -6.10 7.24 -1.43
C PRO A 58 -5.49 7.74 -2.75
N TRP A 59 -4.95 6.83 -3.58
CA TRP A 59 -4.41 7.09 -4.90
C TRP A 59 -4.42 5.79 -5.72
N GLN A 60 -4.34 5.93 -7.04
CA GLN A 60 -4.15 4.82 -7.98
C GLN A 60 -3.14 5.24 -9.07
N LEU A 61 -2.51 4.26 -9.72
CA LEU A 61 -1.69 4.53 -10.92
C LEU A 61 -2.60 4.88 -12.10
N GLU A 62 -2.05 5.63 -13.06
CA GLU A 62 -2.77 5.97 -14.28
C GLU A 62 -2.85 4.76 -15.21
N ARG A 63 -4.04 4.19 -15.37
CA ARG A 63 -4.27 2.95 -16.13
C ARG A 63 -4.00 3.08 -17.62
N SER A 64 -4.05 4.30 -18.17
CA SER A 64 -3.80 4.53 -19.60
C SER A 64 -2.34 4.27 -20.01
N LEU A 65 -1.44 4.03 -19.06
CA LEU A 65 -0.04 3.73 -19.34
C LEU A 65 0.18 2.31 -19.89
N GLY A 66 -0.84 1.44 -19.83
CA GLY A 66 -0.75 0.06 -20.34
C GLY A 66 0.28 -0.78 -19.59
N LEU A 67 0.48 -0.48 -18.31
CA LEU A 67 1.47 -1.16 -17.47
C LEU A 67 0.86 -2.45 -16.91
N SER A 68 1.70 -3.46 -16.78
CA SER A 68 1.32 -4.72 -16.15
C SER A 68 2.38 -5.17 -15.16
N ALA A 69 1.96 -5.84 -14.10
CA ALA A 69 2.82 -6.56 -13.18
C ALA A 69 2.53 -8.05 -13.23
N VAL A 70 3.54 -8.85 -12.91
CA VAL A 70 3.41 -10.28 -12.69
C VAL A 70 3.81 -10.58 -11.25
N TYR A 71 2.95 -11.29 -10.52
CA TYR A 71 3.22 -11.73 -9.17
C TYR A 71 2.93 -13.22 -9.01
N ASP A 72 3.66 -13.84 -8.09
CA ASP A 72 3.47 -15.23 -7.71
C ASP A 72 2.68 -15.25 -6.39
N THR A 73 1.58 -16.01 -6.34
CA THR A 73 0.65 -16.08 -5.20
C THR A 73 0.23 -17.51 -4.91
N HIS A 74 -0.46 -17.73 -3.78
CA HIS A 74 -1.01 -19.04 -3.44
C HIS A 74 -2.10 -19.45 -4.46
N PRO A 75 -2.17 -20.72 -4.90
CA PRO A 75 -3.19 -21.20 -5.84
C PRO A 75 -4.64 -20.91 -5.42
N ASP A 76 -4.92 -20.89 -4.12
CA ASP A 76 -6.27 -20.61 -3.61
C ASP A 76 -6.72 -19.15 -3.81
N ALA A 77 -5.82 -18.26 -4.24
CA ALA A 77 -6.17 -16.88 -4.59
C ALA A 77 -7.12 -16.79 -5.80
N GLU A 78 -7.25 -17.87 -6.59
CA GLU A 78 -8.23 -17.97 -7.69
C GLU A 78 -9.67 -17.69 -7.21
N ALA A 79 -10.01 -18.08 -5.97
CA ALA A 79 -11.33 -17.86 -5.39
C ALA A 79 -11.64 -16.37 -5.10
N HIS A 80 -10.63 -15.49 -5.19
CA HIS A 80 -10.71 -14.07 -4.85
C HIS A 80 -10.47 -13.16 -6.06
N TRP A 81 -10.52 -13.68 -7.29
CA TRP A 81 -10.28 -12.85 -8.48
C TRP A 81 -11.32 -11.77 -8.71
N ASP A 82 -12.56 -11.99 -8.27
CA ASP A 82 -13.62 -10.99 -8.35
C ASP A 82 -13.29 -9.75 -7.49
N ASP A 83 -12.56 -9.93 -6.38
CA ASP A 83 -12.14 -8.84 -5.49
C ASP A 83 -11.12 -7.90 -6.16
N ILE A 84 -10.46 -8.36 -7.23
CA ILE A 84 -9.43 -7.61 -7.99
C ILE A 84 -9.77 -7.48 -9.47
N ALA A 85 -11.04 -7.68 -9.86
CA ALA A 85 -11.47 -7.72 -11.26
C ALA A 85 -11.09 -6.44 -12.04
N GLU A 86 -11.01 -5.29 -11.37
CA GLU A 86 -10.61 -4.01 -11.96
C GLU A 86 -9.19 -4.00 -12.53
N PHE A 87 -8.33 -4.93 -12.09
CA PHE A 87 -6.96 -5.09 -12.57
C PHE A 87 -6.83 -6.16 -13.66
N ALA A 88 -7.95 -6.70 -14.16
CA ALA A 88 -8.01 -7.73 -15.21
C ALA A 88 -7.03 -8.90 -14.97
N PRO A 89 -7.17 -9.64 -13.84
CA PRO A 89 -6.27 -10.74 -13.48
C PRO A 89 -6.24 -11.83 -14.55
N GLU A 90 -5.04 -12.20 -15.00
CA GLU A 90 -4.81 -13.24 -16.02
C GLU A 90 -3.79 -14.28 -15.52
N PRO A 91 -4.15 -15.57 -15.41
CA PRO A 91 -3.21 -16.62 -15.04
C PRO A 91 -2.17 -16.83 -16.14
N VAL A 92 -0.89 -16.83 -15.76
CA VAL A 92 0.25 -17.02 -16.69
C VAL A 92 0.88 -18.41 -16.51
N GLY A 93 0.40 -19.19 -15.54
CA GLY A 93 0.86 -20.54 -15.26
C GLY A 93 1.20 -20.73 -13.78
N ARG A 94 2.06 -21.70 -13.49
CA ARG A 94 2.54 -21.99 -12.13
C ARG A 94 4.06 -22.01 -12.08
N THR A 95 4.61 -21.64 -10.94
CA THR A 95 6.05 -21.76 -10.67
C THR A 95 6.43 -23.21 -10.38
N ALA A 96 7.72 -23.52 -10.39
CA ALA A 96 8.22 -24.86 -10.02
C ALA A 96 7.83 -25.26 -8.58
N ASP A 97 7.69 -24.27 -7.69
CA ASP A 97 7.32 -24.47 -6.29
C ASP A 97 5.79 -24.50 -6.09
N GLY A 98 5.01 -24.46 -7.18
CA GLY A 98 3.56 -24.63 -7.15
C GLY A 98 2.75 -23.34 -6.94
N TYR A 99 3.39 -22.17 -6.89
CA TYR A 99 2.68 -20.89 -6.82
C TYR A 99 1.95 -20.60 -8.14
N LEU A 100 0.79 -19.96 -8.05
CA LEU A 100 0.10 -19.40 -9.20
C LEU A 100 0.83 -18.13 -9.64
N ARG A 101 1.15 -18.03 -10.94
CA ARG A 101 1.65 -16.80 -11.53
C ARG A 101 0.51 -16.03 -12.16
N LEU A 102 0.32 -14.81 -11.71
CA LEU A 102 -0.81 -13.95 -12.07
C LEU A 102 -0.29 -12.64 -12.66
N ARG A 103 -0.78 -12.27 -13.85
CA ARG A 103 -0.59 -10.96 -14.45
C ARG A 103 -1.76 -10.07 -14.10
N VAL A 104 -1.48 -8.82 -13.78
CA VAL A 104 -2.49 -7.76 -13.60
C VAL A 104 -2.09 -6.50 -14.36
N GLN A 105 -3.10 -5.73 -14.75
CA GLN A 105 -2.95 -4.37 -15.24
C GLN A 105 -2.81 -3.41 -14.05
N LEU A 106 -2.08 -2.31 -14.24
CA LEU A 106 -1.84 -1.28 -13.23
C LEU A 106 -2.45 0.07 -13.64
#